data_AF-A0A316HEP2-F1
#
_entry.id   AF-A0A316HEP2-F1
#
_cell.length_a   1.000
_cell.length_b   1.000
_cell.length_c   1.000
_cell.angle_alpha   90.00
_cell.angle_beta   90.00
_cell.angle_gamma   90.00
#
_symmetry.space_group_name_H-M   'P 1'
#
loop_
_entity.id
_entity.type
_entity.pdbx_description
1 polymer ?
#
loop_
_entity_poly.entity_id
_entity_poly.type
_entity_poly.pdbx_seq_one_letter_code
_entity_poly.pdbx_strand_id
1 'polypeptide(L)'
;MANNFFGITDTGKQRQNNEDVFIAEKSGDGNFIIACVIDGVGGYAGGEIAAEIARAAILEQLQYIAGDIVPLLVNTFKLANQRIYDEKEQNKELGSMACVLTLAVADVLNNKFYYAHVGDTRLYLLRDYSLIKISKDHSFVGFLEDSGRLTEEAAMDHPKRNEINKALGFTREIDHDPEFVETGSSPFLPGDILLVCSDGLTDLVDKNKITDILITGEDLDAKGKKLIEAANNRGGKDNVTVVLVHNDKERRQHGATKPAAAMVKPVEQQEVTAKPVTKEEQEQVAAVKTKSNGGTVAILSILCFVFLGGFIWQYKKNNELNSMPKTPDTISAKPIKNAQELKLQDTINNLKGNTLVITAADFKQPILLTDTLHINKDSIYIKAKGEILFRKDSTYKGPAIVLSAKCKYVVLDSVAFDGFRVGVATRNDALVLKNVRFNNCAIPVLTGYLLPNMKYISGRSLGSMFKADSVPLKNTH
;
A
#
# COMPACT_ATOMS: atom_id res chain seq x y z
N MET A 1 -13.01 -2.05 31.40
CA MET A 1 -12.20 -2.64 30.31
C MET A 1 -12.80 -2.10 29.03
N ALA A 2 -12.03 -1.36 28.22
CA ALA A 2 -12.55 -0.91 26.92
C ALA A 2 -12.70 -2.16 26.03
N ASN A 3 -13.88 -2.38 25.47
CA ASN A 3 -14.07 -3.46 24.50
C ASN A 3 -13.21 -3.14 23.27
N ASN A 4 -12.43 -4.12 22.80
CA ASN A 4 -11.59 -3.98 21.63
C ASN A 4 -12.35 -4.17 20.31
N PHE A 5 -13.68 -4.19 20.37
CA PHE A 5 -14.58 -4.11 19.23
C PHE A 5 -15.86 -3.37 19.62
N PHE A 6 -16.54 -2.80 18.62
CA PHE A 6 -17.81 -2.09 18.80
C PHE A 6 -18.60 -2.12 17.48
N GLY A 7 -19.91 -2.30 17.55
CA GLY A 7 -20.80 -2.23 16.39
C GLY A 7 -22.01 -1.34 16.68
N ILE A 8 -22.45 -0.59 15.69
CA ILE A 8 -23.64 0.28 15.76
C ILE A 8 -24.29 0.36 14.38
N THR A 9 -25.62 0.42 14.37
CA THR A 9 -26.43 0.67 13.18
C THR A 9 -27.45 1.77 13.48
N ASP A 10 -27.80 2.57 12.48
CA ASP A 10 -28.78 3.64 12.54
C ASP A 10 -29.61 3.63 11.25
N THR A 11 -30.92 3.81 11.36
CA THR A 11 -31.83 3.84 10.21
C THR A 11 -31.51 4.98 9.23
N GLY A 12 -30.79 6.02 9.67
CA GLY A 12 -30.63 7.25 8.92
C GLY A 12 -31.84 8.17 9.10
N LYS A 13 -31.80 9.33 8.44
CA LYS A 13 -32.83 10.38 8.55
C LYS A 13 -33.94 10.27 7.52
N GLN A 14 -33.73 9.54 6.43
CA GLN A 14 -34.64 9.49 5.28
C GLN A 14 -35.34 8.14 5.09
N ARG A 15 -34.82 7.07 5.70
CA ARG A 15 -35.45 5.74 5.67
C ARG A 15 -36.40 5.58 6.86
N GLN A 16 -37.41 4.72 6.69
CA GLN A 16 -38.35 4.35 7.76
C GLN A 16 -38.02 2.98 8.37
N ASN A 17 -37.24 2.17 7.66
CA ASN A 17 -36.83 0.84 8.08
C ASN A 17 -35.31 0.71 7.99
N ASN A 18 -34.74 -0.15 8.84
CA ASN A 18 -33.32 -0.48 8.79
C ASN A 18 -33.15 -1.90 8.24
N GLU A 19 -32.63 -2.01 7.04
CA GLU A 19 -32.35 -3.27 6.36
C GLU A 19 -30.90 -3.74 6.58
N ASP A 20 -30.06 -2.91 7.23
CA ASP A 20 -28.73 -3.29 7.67
C ASP A 20 -28.76 -4.11 8.97
N VAL A 21 -27.87 -5.10 9.04
CA VAL A 21 -27.53 -5.80 10.29
C VAL A 21 -26.02 -5.93 10.42
N PHE A 22 -25.55 -6.18 11.64
CA PHE A 22 -24.12 -6.35 11.90
C PHE A 22 -23.82 -7.49 12.87
N ILE A 23 -22.55 -7.91 12.88
CA ILE A 23 -21.97 -8.81 13.88
C ILE A 23 -20.73 -8.14 14.46
N ALA A 24 -20.64 -8.10 15.78
CA ALA A 24 -19.48 -7.58 16.51
C ALA A 24 -19.34 -8.38 17.82
N GLU A 25 -18.75 -9.58 17.73
CA GLU A 25 -18.64 -10.49 18.87
C GLU A 25 -17.39 -11.37 18.81
N LYS A 26 -17.08 -12.04 19.93
CA LYS A 26 -15.97 -12.98 20.02
C LYS A 26 -16.40 -14.39 19.59
N SER A 27 -15.46 -15.13 19.01
CA SER A 27 -15.65 -16.52 18.58
C SER A 27 -14.40 -17.38 18.88
N GLY A 28 -14.52 -18.71 18.75
CA GLY A 28 -13.43 -19.68 18.87
C GLY A 28 -12.74 -19.59 20.22
N ASP A 29 -13.52 -19.77 21.29
CA ASP A 29 -13.12 -19.63 22.70
C ASP A 29 -12.60 -18.24 23.10
N GLY A 30 -12.90 -17.22 22.29
CA GLY A 30 -12.52 -15.82 22.55
C GLY A 30 -11.26 -15.37 21.82
N ASN A 31 -10.67 -16.22 20.97
CA ASN A 31 -9.45 -15.94 20.22
C ASN A 31 -9.69 -15.10 18.96
N PHE A 32 -10.90 -15.17 18.42
CA PHE A 32 -11.29 -14.45 17.22
C PHE A 32 -12.33 -13.38 17.55
N ILE A 33 -12.32 -12.31 16.77
CA ILE A 33 -13.39 -11.31 16.75
C ILE A 33 -14.04 -11.34 15.37
N ILE A 34 -15.34 -11.58 15.33
CA ILE A 34 -16.15 -11.50 14.12
C ILE A 34 -16.65 -10.07 13.99
N ALA A 35 -16.33 -9.43 12.87
CA ALA A 35 -16.83 -8.12 12.48
C ALA A 35 -17.49 -8.23 11.11
N CYS A 36 -18.80 -8.01 11.04
CA CYS A 36 -19.56 -8.13 9.82
C CYS A 36 -20.54 -6.98 9.67
N VAL A 37 -20.68 -6.45 8.46
CA VAL A 37 -21.81 -5.61 8.07
C VAL A 37 -22.49 -6.27 6.89
N ILE A 38 -23.81 -6.36 6.98
CA ILE A 38 -24.69 -6.95 5.98
C ILE A 38 -25.76 -5.90 5.68
N ASP A 39 -25.86 -5.52 4.42
CA ASP A 39 -26.85 -4.57 3.92
C ASP A 39 -27.86 -5.34 3.07
N GLY A 40 -29.12 -5.29 3.52
CA GLY A 40 -30.26 -5.92 2.89
C GLY A 40 -30.70 -5.14 1.64
N VAL A 41 -30.54 -5.76 0.48
CA VAL A 41 -30.97 -5.19 -0.80
C VAL A 41 -32.32 -5.79 -1.19
N GLY A 42 -33.37 -4.99 -1.20
CA GLY A 42 -34.69 -5.41 -1.66
C GLY A 42 -35.58 -4.20 -1.89
N GLY A 43 -36.56 -4.32 -2.79
CA GLY A 43 -37.65 -3.35 -2.87
C GLY A 43 -38.55 -3.45 -1.64
N TYR A 44 -39.82 -3.82 -1.80
CA TYR A 44 -40.65 -4.11 -0.63
C TYR A 44 -40.10 -5.29 0.20
N ALA A 45 -40.06 -5.09 1.53
CA ALA A 45 -40.05 -6.06 2.65
C ALA A 45 -39.05 -7.24 2.66
N GLY A 46 -38.08 -7.31 1.74
CA GLY A 46 -37.17 -8.47 1.63
C GLY A 46 -35.77 -8.27 2.19
N GLY A 47 -35.24 -7.04 2.19
CA GLY A 47 -33.84 -6.76 2.51
C GLY A 47 -33.46 -7.22 3.92
N GLU A 48 -34.23 -6.79 4.92
CA GLU A 48 -34.02 -7.14 6.34
C GLU A 48 -34.01 -8.67 6.58
N ILE A 49 -34.86 -9.41 5.86
CA ILE A 49 -34.97 -10.87 5.98
C ILE A 49 -33.72 -11.54 5.41
N ALA A 50 -33.28 -11.13 4.21
CA ALA A 50 -32.06 -11.64 3.62
C ALA A 50 -30.82 -11.34 4.49
N ALA A 51 -30.79 -10.14 5.09
CA ALA A 51 -29.72 -9.71 5.97
C ALA A 51 -29.66 -10.57 7.25
N GLU A 52 -30.80 -10.83 7.90
CA GLU A 52 -30.87 -11.69 9.09
C GLU A 52 -30.57 -13.17 8.79
N ILE A 53 -31.02 -13.69 7.64
CA ILE A 53 -30.66 -15.06 7.21
C ILE A 53 -29.15 -15.20 7.05
N ALA A 54 -28.49 -14.24 6.40
CA ALA A 54 -27.05 -14.22 6.25
C ALA A 54 -26.34 -14.14 7.61
N ARG A 55 -26.81 -13.23 8.49
CA ARG A 55 -26.29 -13.08 9.86
C ARG A 55 -26.37 -14.40 10.64
N ALA A 56 -27.52 -15.08 10.62
CA ALA A 56 -27.71 -16.36 11.29
C ALA A 56 -26.77 -17.44 10.75
N ALA A 57 -26.60 -17.53 9.42
CA ALA A 57 -25.69 -18.49 8.80
C ALA A 57 -24.22 -18.24 9.21
N ILE A 58 -23.80 -16.98 9.32
CA ILE A 58 -22.45 -16.61 9.74
C ILE A 58 -22.21 -16.99 11.20
N LEU A 59 -23.15 -16.66 12.10
CA LEU A 59 -23.03 -16.98 13.52
C LEU A 59 -22.97 -18.50 13.75
N GLU A 60 -23.74 -19.28 13.00
CA GLU A 60 -23.71 -20.74 13.07
C GLU A 60 -22.38 -21.31 12.60
N GLN A 61 -21.90 -20.94 11.40
CA GLN A 61 -20.64 -21.47 10.86
C GLN A 61 -19.42 -21.03 11.66
N LEU A 62 -19.43 -19.78 12.12
CA LEU A 62 -18.31 -19.22 12.87
C LEU A 62 -18.46 -19.37 14.38
N GLN A 63 -19.38 -20.19 14.88
CA GLN A 63 -19.41 -20.53 16.31
C GLN A 63 -18.10 -21.21 16.72
N TYR A 64 -17.55 -22.06 15.85
CA TYR A 64 -16.29 -22.78 16.05
C TYR A 64 -15.37 -22.56 14.85
N ILE A 65 -14.29 -21.81 15.06
CA ILE A 65 -13.30 -21.54 14.02
C ILE A 65 -12.13 -22.52 14.18
N ALA A 66 -12.00 -23.43 13.22
CA ALA A 66 -10.91 -24.40 13.15
C ALA A 66 -10.47 -24.63 11.70
N GLY A 67 -9.22 -25.04 11.51
CA GLY A 67 -8.67 -25.30 10.17
C GLY A 67 -8.31 -24.03 9.39
N ASP A 68 -8.40 -24.10 8.07
CA ASP A 68 -8.15 -22.95 7.20
C ASP A 68 -9.38 -22.02 7.18
N ILE A 69 -9.15 -20.77 7.61
CA ILE A 69 -10.20 -19.77 7.79
C ILE A 69 -10.74 -19.29 6.44
N VAL A 70 -9.91 -19.15 5.40
CA VAL A 70 -10.40 -18.62 4.11
C VAL A 70 -11.46 -19.53 3.47
N PRO A 71 -11.24 -20.85 3.33
CA PRO A 71 -12.29 -21.77 2.87
C PRO A 71 -13.52 -21.79 3.77
N LEU A 72 -13.35 -21.66 5.10
CA LEU A 72 -14.47 -21.55 6.04
C LEU A 72 -15.34 -20.32 5.73
N LEU A 73 -14.73 -19.17 5.47
CA LEU A 73 -15.46 -17.94 5.10
C LEU A 73 -16.20 -18.11 3.77
N VAL A 74 -15.56 -18.72 2.75
CA VAL A 74 -16.23 -19.01 1.46
C VAL A 74 -17.45 -19.90 1.67
N ASN A 75 -17.31 -20.99 2.43
CA ASN A 75 -18.42 -21.90 2.72
C ASN A 75 -19.54 -21.22 3.51
N THR A 76 -19.19 -20.26 4.37
CA THR A 76 -20.16 -19.45 5.12
C THR A 76 -21.01 -18.60 4.16
N PHE A 77 -20.39 -17.94 3.18
CA PHE A 77 -21.11 -17.17 2.15
C PHE A 77 -22.00 -18.06 1.27
N LYS A 78 -21.53 -19.26 0.92
CA LYS A 78 -22.33 -20.25 0.18
C LYS A 78 -23.56 -20.69 0.96
N LEU A 79 -23.41 -20.99 2.25
CA LEU A 79 -24.51 -21.36 3.12
C LEU A 79 -25.53 -20.21 3.25
N ALA A 80 -25.07 -18.99 3.45
CA ALA A 80 -25.93 -17.80 3.50
C ALA A 80 -26.71 -17.63 2.19
N ASN A 81 -26.02 -17.69 1.03
CA ASN A 81 -26.66 -17.58 -0.28
C ASN A 81 -27.71 -18.68 -0.50
N GLN A 82 -27.38 -19.92 -0.16
CA GLN A 82 -28.29 -21.04 -0.28
C GLN A 82 -29.55 -20.83 0.56
N ARG A 83 -29.42 -20.41 1.83
CA ARG A 83 -30.57 -20.18 2.72
C ARG A 83 -31.45 -19.03 2.23
N ILE A 84 -30.84 -17.94 1.77
CA ILE A 84 -31.59 -16.82 1.15
C ILE A 84 -32.35 -17.33 -0.07
N TYR A 85 -31.71 -18.12 -0.94
CA TYR A 85 -32.35 -18.64 -2.14
C TYR A 85 -33.49 -19.63 -1.81
N ASP A 86 -33.29 -20.53 -0.85
CA ASP A 86 -34.32 -21.50 -0.44
C ASP A 86 -35.55 -20.82 0.19
N GLU A 87 -35.36 -19.69 0.89
CA GLU A 87 -36.46 -18.88 1.42
C GLU A 87 -37.23 -18.16 0.30
N LYS A 88 -36.55 -17.66 -0.74
CA LYS A 88 -37.22 -17.08 -1.93
C LYS A 88 -38.15 -18.07 -2.63
N GLU A 89 -37.71 -19.32 -2.74
CA GLU A 89 -38.49 -20.38 -3.39
C GLU A 89 -39.74 -20.74 -2.57
N GLN A 90 -39.67 -20.61 -1.25
CA GLN A 90 -40.79 -20.87 -0.34
C GLN A 90 -41.77 -19.70 -0.27
N ASN A 91 -41.25 -18.47 -0.26
CA ASN A 91 -42.05 -17.26 -0.16
C ASN A 91 -41.88 -16.35 -1.40
N LYS A 92 -42.83 -16.47 -2.32
CA LYS A 92 -42.81 -15.71 -3.60
C LYS A 92 -42.84 -14.19 -3.42
N GLU A 93 -43.36 -13.68 -2.30
CA GLU A 93 -43.37 -12.24 -2.01
C GLU A 93 -41.94 -11.71 -1.74
N LEU A 94 -41.01 -12.60 -1.36
CA LEU A 94 -39.60 -12.29 -1.09
C LEU A 94 -38.68 -12.57 -2.29
N GLY A 95 -39.22 -12.85 -3.49
CA GLY A 95 -38.42 -13.27 -4.64
C GLY A 95 -37.26 -12.33 -5.02
N SER A 96 -37.38 -11.04 -4.70
CA SER A 96 -36.34 -10.03 -4.93
C SER A 96 -35.35 -9.82 -3.79
N MET A 97 -35.49 -10.49 -2.64
CA MET A 97 -34.63 -10.22 -1.49
C MET A 97 -33.16 -10.56 -1.76
N ALA A 98 -32.23 -9.75 -1.32
CA ALA A 98 -30.82 -10.02 -1.47
C ALA A 98 -30.07 -9.32 -0.35
N CYS A 99 -28.80 -9.61 -0.20
CA CYS A 99 -27.94 -8.79 0.64
C CYS A 99 -26.53 -8.74 0.09
N VAL A 100 -25.86 -7.65 0.38
CA VAL A 100 -24.41 -7.50 0.24
C VAL A 100 -23.80 -7.59 1.62
N LEU A 101 -22.59 -8.13 1.73
CA LEU A 101 -21.95 -8.20 3.03
C LEU A 101 -20.43 -8.29 2.97
N THR A 102 -19.83 -7.78 4.04
CA THR A 102 -18.40 -7.82 4.29
C THR A 102 -18.15 -8.40 5.66
N LEU A 103 -17.42 -9.50 5.71
CA LEU A 103 -17.10 -10.25 6.90
C LEU A 103 -15.59 -10.23 7.13
N ALA A 104 -15.16 -9.75 8.29
CA ALA A 104 -13.79 -9.83 8.77
C ALA A 104 -13.71 -10.67 10.05
N VAL A 105 -12.76 -11.60 10.09
CA VAL A 105 -12.42 -12.39 11.26
C VAL A 105 -11.01 -11.99 11.70
N ALA A 106 -10.93 -11.28 12.83
CA ALA A 106 -9.67 -10.83 13.40
C ALA A 106 -9.11 -11.88 14.36
N ASP A 107 -7.93 -12.41 14.02
CA ASP A 107 -7.09 -13.24 14.88
C ASP A 107 -6.07 -12.35 15.60
N VAL A 108 -6.52 -11.79 16.73
CA VAL A 108 -5.72 -10.86 17.53
C VAL A 108 -4.49 -11.57 18.10
N LEU A 109 -4.59 -12.86 18.44
CA LEU A 109 -3.46 -13.63 18.96
C LEU A 109 -2.32 -13.73 17.94
N ASN A 110 -2.63 -14.06 16.68
CA ASN A 110 -1.65 -14.21 15.62
C ASN A 110 -1.37 -12.94 14.81
N ASN A 111 -1.96 -11.80 15.20
CA ASN A 111 -1.84 -10.51 14.51
C ASN A 111 -2.21 -10.60 13.02
N LYS A 112 -3.35 -11.24 12.72
CA LYS A 112 -3.88 -11.38 11.36
C LYS A 112 -5.37 -11.11 11.34
N PHE A 113 -5.88 -10.74 10.19
CA PHE A 113 -7.31 -10.83 9.90
C PHE A 113 -7.52 -11.54 8.57
N TYR A 114 -8.69 -12.14 8.46
CA TYR A 114 -9.20 -12.81 7.27
C TYR A 114 -10.48 -12.10 6.87
N TYR A 115 -10.78 -12.03 5.58
CA TYR A 115 -12.02 -11.43 5.13
C TYR A 115 -12.65 -12.19 3.97
N ALA A 116 -13.96 -12.05 3.86
CA ALA A 116 -14.77 -12.42 2.71
C ALA A 116 -15.76 -11.27 2.43
N HIS A 117 -16.02 -11.00 1.16
CA HIS A 117 -16.78 -9.84 0.72
C HIS A 117 -17.56 -10.13 -0.57
N VAL A 118 -18.81 -9.65 -0.59
CA VAL A 118 -19.68 -9.59 -1.78
C VAL A 118 -20.48 -8.30 -1.73
N GLY A 119 -20.40 -7.49 -2.79
CA GLY A 119 -21.20 -6.27 -2.97
C GLY A 119 -20.43 -4.99 -2.72
N ASP A 120 -21.01 -4.01 -2.02
CA ASP A 120 -20.47 -2.65 -1.86
C ASP A 120 -20.43 -2.15 -0.41
N THR A 121 -20.73 -3.02 0.56
CA THR A 121 -20.21 -2.83 1.93
C THR A 121 -18.67 -2.82 1.91
N ARG A 122 -18.04 -2.08 2.82
CA ARG A 122 -16.59 -1.82 2.74
C ARG A 122 -15.83 -2.26 3.98
N LEU A 123 -14.64 -2.82 3.77
CA LEU A 123 -13.64 -3.09 4.81
C LEU A 123 -12.45 -2.15 4.65
N TYR A 124 -12.09 -1.46 5.73
CA TYR A 124 -10.92 -0.62 5.83
C TYR A 124 -9.97 -1.09 6.94
N LEU A 125 -8.68 -0.89 6.73
CA LEU A 125 -7.62 -1.00 7.73
C LEU A 125 -7.05 0.40 8.00
N LEU A 126 -7.17 0.87 9.23
CA LEU A 126 -6.40 2.01 9.73
C LEU A 126 -5.09 1.50 10.31
N ARG A 127 -3.97 1.90 9.69
CA ARG A 127 -2.61 1.67 10.19
C ARG A 127 -1.80 2.94 10.06
N ASP A 128 -1.07 3.29 11.12
CA ASP A 128 -0.17 4.46 11.14
C ASP A 128 -0.83 5.73 10.56
N TYR A 129 -2.04 6.03 11.05
CA TYR A 129 -2.86 7.18 10.63
C TYR A 129 -3.29 7.18 9.16
N SER A 130 -3.14 6.06 8.46
CA SER A 130 -3.55 5.88 7.07
C SER A 130 -4.71 4.88 7.00
N LEU A 131 -5.85 5.33 6.47
CA LEU A 131 -6.99 4.46 6.22
C LEU A 131 -6.84 3.82 4.83
N ILE A 132 -6.87 2.50 4.75
CA ILE A 132 -6.66 1.74 3.51
C ILE A 132 -7.91 0.91 3.26
N LYS A 133 -8.54 1.09 2.10
CA LYS A 133 -9.67 0.25 1.65
C LYS A 133 -9.11 -1.11 1.25
N ILE A 134 -9.64 -2.18 1.86
CA ILE A 134 -9.20 -3.57 1.67
C ILE A 134 -10.11 -4.28 0.66
N SER A 135 -11.42 -4.15 0.81
CA SER A 135 -12.40 -4.73 -0.13
C SER A 135 -12.51 -3.87 -1.40
N LYS A 136 -12.96 -4.48 -2.49
CA LYS A 136 -13.29 -3.78 -3.74
C LYS A 136 -14.78 -3.84 -3.98
N ASP A 137 -15.37 -2.72 -4.36
CA ASP A 137 -16.81 -2.66 -4.55
C ASP A 137 -17.19 -3.46 -5.80
N HIS A 138 -18.12 -4.41 -5.66
CA HIS A 138 -18.66 -5.20 -6.75
C HIS A 138 -19.77 -4.44 -7.47
N SER A 139 -19.48 -3.20 -7.87
CA SER A 139 -20.34 -2.30 -8.63
C SER A 139 -19.59 -1.71 -9.82
N PHE A 140 -20.31 -1.22 -10.84
CA PHE A 140 -19.66 -0.59 -12.00
C PHE A 140 -18.88 0.67 -11.60
N VAL A 141 -19.47 1.49 -10.74
CA VAL A 141 -18.86 2.74 -10.25
C VAL A 141 -17.69 2.43 -9.34
N GLY A 142 -17.83 1.46 -8.44
CA GLY A 142 -16.78 0.96 -7.57
C GLY A 142 -15.54 0.52 -8.34
N PHE A 143 -15.71 -0.25 -9.42
CA PHE A 143 -14.59 -0.62 -10.30
C PHE A 143 -13.87 0.60 -10.92
N LEU A 144 -14.61 1.64 -11.30
CA LEU A 144 -14.01 2.86 -11.85
C LEU A 144 -13.25 3.65 -10.77
N GLU A 145 -13.79 3.73 -9.55
CA GLU A 145 -13.14 4.31 -8.39
C GLU A 145 -11.84 3.56 -8.05
N ASP A 146 -11.94 2.24 -7.84
CA ASP A 146 -10.80 1.39 -7.45
C ASP A 146 -9.70 1.35 -8.53
N SER A 147 -10.06 1.53 -9.80
CA SER A 147 -9.09 1.64 -10.91
C SER A 147 -8.54 3.05 -11.15
N GLY A 148 -8.94 4.03 -10.33
CA GLY A 148 -8.51 5.43 -10.43
C GLY A 148 -9.03 6.15 -11.68
N ARG A 149 -10.09 5.62 -12.32
CA ARG A 149 -10.78 6.25 -13.45
C ARG A 149 -11.81 7.28 -12.98
N LEU A 150 -12.35 7.12 -11.78
CA LEU A 150 -13.14 8.11 -11.07
C LEU A 150 -12.46 8.46 -9.74
N THR A 151 -12.64 9.71 -9.31
CA THR A 151 -12.35 10.08 -7.92
C THR A 151 -13.52 9.66 -7.04
N GLU A 152 -13.32 9.61 -5.71
CA GLU A 152 -14.37 9.32 -4.73
C GLU A 152 -15.56 10.28 -4.92
N GLU A 153 -15.30 11.58 -5.10
CA GLU A 153 -16.35 12.59 -5.33
C GLU A 153 -17.09 12.36 -6.65
N ALA A 154 -16.37 12.02 -7.72
CA ALA A 154 -16.98 11.76 -9.03
C ALA A 154 -17.76 10.45 -9.08
N ALA A 155 -17.37 9.45 -8.28
CA ALA A 155 -18.12 8.22 -8.09
C ALA A 155 -19.48 8.51 -7.45
N MET A 156 -19.53 9.41 -6.45
CA MET A 156 -20.76 9.79 -5.78
C MET A 156 -21.78 10.51 -6.67
N ASP A 157 -21.32 11.31 -7.62
CA ASP A 157 -22.20 12.00 -8.57
C ASP A 157 -22.58 11.14 -9.79
N HIS A 158 -22.10 9.89 -9.86
CA HIS A 158 -22.32 9.03 -11.02
C HIS A 158 -23.78 8.51 -11.07
N PRO A 159 -24.44 8.53 -12.24
CA PRO A 159 -25.85 8.13 -12.36
C PRO A 159 -26.10 6.64 -12.05
N LYS A 160 -25.06 5.81 -12.16
CA LYS A 160 -25.08 4.36 -11.89
C LYS A 160 -24.49 3.98 -10.51
N ARG A 161 -24.37 4.92 -9.57
CA ARG A 161 -23.70 4.65 -8.28
C ARG A 161 -24.37 3.53 -7.48
N ASN A 162 -25.70 3.41 -7.59
CA ASN A 162 -26.49 2.38 -6.90
C ASN A 162 -26.58 1.03 -7.67
N GLU A 163 -25.79 0.82 -8.74
CA GLU A 163 -25.84 -0.45 -9.50
C GLU A 163 -24.85 -1.48 -8.95
N ILE A 164 -25.37 -2.47 -8.22
CA ILE A 164 -24.60 -3.59 -7.65
C ILE A 164 -24.56 -4.76 -8.65
N ASN A 165 -23.37 -5.32 -8.88
CA ASN A 165 -23.16 -6.46 -9.80
C ASN A 165 -23.19 -7.82 -9.10
N LYS A 166 -22.80 -7.89 -7.82
CA LYS A 166 -22.79 -9.14 -7.03
C LYS A 166 -23.48 -8.93 -5.68
N ALA A 167 -24.44 -9.79 -5.36
CA ALA A 167 -25.12 -9.85 -4.08
C ALA A 167 -25.53 -11.31 -3.80
N LEU A 168 -25.65 -11.66 -2.52
CA LEU A 168 -26.21 -12.96 -2.12
C LEU A 168 -27.71 -12.97 -2.40
N GLY A 169 -28.21 -14.08 -2.92
CA GLY A 169 -29.61 -14.25 -3.33
C GLY A 169 -29.90 -13.89 -4.79
N PHE A 170 -28.95 -13.32 -5.56
CA PHE A 170 -29.15 -13.05 -7.00
C PHE A 170 -29.17 -14.33 -7.85
N THR A 171 -28.35 -15.31 -7.48
CA THR A 171 -28.27 -16.60 -8.17
C THR A 171 -28.09 -17.72 -7.15
N ARG A 172 -28.60 -18.91 -7.47
CA ARG A 172 -28.46 -20.09 -6.59
C ARG A 172 -27.02 -20.59 -6.57
N GLU A 173 -26.39 -20.65 -7.73
CA GLU A 173 -25.10 -21.28 -7.93
C GLU A 173 -23.98 -20.24 -8.01
N ILE A 174 -23.54 -19.75 -6.84
CA ILE A 174 -22.38 -18.86 -6.76
C ILE A 174 -21.04 -19.62 -6.91
N ASP A 175 -21.09 -20.96 -6.90
CA ASP A 175 -19.93 -21.85 -6.99
C ASP A 175 -19.29 -21.91 -8.38
N HIS A 176 -20.01 -21.50 -9.42
CA HIS A 176 -19.50 -21.49 -10.79
C HIS A 176 -18.57 -20.31 -11.09
N ASP A 177 -18.62 -19.25 -10.27
CA ASP A 177 -17.70 -18.12 -10.33
C ASP A 177 -16.76 -18.17 -9.12
N PRO A 178 -15.49 -18.62 -9.27
CA PRO A 178 -14.54 -18.67 -8.15
C PRO A 178 -14.16 -17.28 -7.64
N GLU A 179 -14.45 -16.21 -8.40
CA GLU A 179 -14.25 -14.82 -8.00
C GLU A 179 -15.55 -14.19 -7.46
N PHE A 180 -16.62 -14.98 -7.25
CA PHE A 180 -17.89 -14.46 -6.72
C PHE A 180 -17.70 -13.88 -5.32
N VAL A 181 -17.02 -14.62 -4.45
CA VAL A 181 -16.66 -14.19 -3.10
C VAL A 181 -15.22 -13.71 -3.10
N GLU A 182 -15.02 -12.41 -2.93
CA GLU A 182 -13.69 -11.86 -2.73
C GLU A 182 -13.17 -12.27 -1.35
N THR A 183 -11.97 -12.81 -1.28
CA THR A 183 -11.38 -13.23 0.00
C THR A 183 -9.91 -12.85 0.11
N GLY A 184 -9.43 -12.77 1.35
CA GLY A 184 -8.02 -12.58 1.60
C GLY A 184 -7.65 -12.64 3.07
N SER A 185 -6.36 -12.45 3.32
CA SER A 185 -5.83 -12.27 4.67
C SER A 185 -4.75 -11.20 4.67
N SER A 186 -4.59 -10.50 5.78
CA SER A 186 -3.57 -9.47 5.95
C SER A 186 -3.13 -9.38 7.41
N PRO A 187 -1.91 -8.88 7.70
CA PRO A 187 -1.50 -8.60 9.06
C PRO A 187 -2.49 -7.63 9.74
N PHE A 188 -2.80 -7.91 11.00
CA PHE A 188 -3.54 -7.05 11.92
C PHE A 188 -2.64 -6.76 13.11
N LEU A 189 -1.86 -5.69 13.04
CA LEU A 189 -0.78 -5.42 13.98
C LEU A 189 -1.28 -4.63 15.20
N PRO A 190 -0.56 -4.68 16.34
CA PRO A 190 -0.87 -3.88 17.53
C PRO A 190 -1.11 -2.38 17.24
N GLY A 191 -2.28 -1.88 17.62
CA GLY A 191 -2.75 -0.52 17.39
C GLY A 191 -3.48 -0.28 16.06
N ASP A 192 -3.62 -1.29 15.22
CA ASP A 192 -4.46 -1.21 14.01
C ASP A 192 -5.95 -1.20 14.37
N ILE A 193 -6.76 -0.55 13.53
CA ILE A 193 -8.23 -0.61 13.62
C ILE A 193 -8.79 -1.13 12.29
N LEU A 194 -9.64 -2.13 12.33
CA LEU A 194 -10.52 -2.50 11.21
C LEU A 194 -11.82 -1.70 11.32
N LEU A 195 -12.29 -1.19 10.20
CA LEU A 195 -13.62 -0.59 10.03
C LEU A 195 -14.35 -1.40 8.96
N VAL A 196 -15.47 -2.01 9.32
CA VAL A 196 -16.44 -2.58 8.38
C VAL A 196 -17.66 -1.66 8.37
N CYS A 197 -18.15 -1.25 7.21
CA CYS A 197 -19.30 -0.34 7.12
C CYS A 197 -20.18 -0.57 5.89
N SER A 198 -21.43 -0.13 5.96
CA SER A 198 -22.32 -0.02 4.80
C SER A 198 -22.03 1.23 3.99
N ASP A 199 -22.60 1.29 2.78
CA ASP A 199 -22.46 2.41 1.85
C ASP A 199 -23.05 3.71 2.45
N GLY A 200 -24.08 3.63 3.30
CA GLY A 200 -24.67 4.80 3.96
C GLY A 200 -23.69 5.63 4.80
N LEU A 201 -22.55 5.05 5.20
CA LEU A 201 -21.43 5.82 5.72
C LEU A 201 -20.63 6.46 4.60
N THR A 202 -20.10 5.67 3.68
CA THR A 202 -19.08 6.11 2.71
C THR A 202 -19.65 6.97 1.58
N ASP A 203 -20.94 6.91 1.33
CA ASP A 203 -21.66 7.76 0.39
C ASP A 203 -21.77 9.20 0.86
N LEU A 204 -21.74 9.40 2.18
CA LEU A 204 -21.90 10.71 2.80
C LEU A 204 -20.59 11.17 3.45
N VAL A 205 -19.73 10.25 3.88
CA VAL A 205 -18.54 10.55 4.64
C VAL A 205 -17.29 10.14 3.89
N ASP A 206 -16.61 11.15 3.34
CA ASP A 206 -15.32 10.99 2.68
C ASP A 206 -14.26 10.32 3.60
N LYS A 207 -13.35 9.62 2.95
CA LYS A 207 -12.24 8.90 3.59
C LYS A 207 -11.43 9.74 4.58
N ASN A 208 -11.21 11.03 4.30
CA ASN A 208 -10.41 11.90 5.17
C ASN A 208 -11.13 12.14 6.50
N LYS A 209 -12.44 12.43 6.44
CA LYS A 209 -13.28 12.64 7.62
C LYS A 209 -13.40 11.36 8.46
N ILE A 210 -13.55 10.20 7.83
CA ILE A 210 -13.53 8.90 8.53
C ILE A 210 -12.19 8.74 9.26
N THR A 211 -11.08 9.00 8.57
CA THR A 211 -9.73 8.91 9.15
C THR A 211 -9.58 9.82 10.37
N ASP A 212 -9.98 11.08 10.26
CA ASP A 212 -9.91 12.06 11.35
C ASP A 212 -10.67 11.62 12.61
N ILE A 213 -11.83 10.96 12.44
CA ILE A 213 -12.60 10.41 13.55
C ILE A 213 -11.88 9.21 14.18
N LEU A 214 -11.38 8.29 13.36
CA LEU A 214 -10.77 7.05 13.86
C LEU A 214 -9.42 7.28 14.57
N ILE A 215 -8.66 8.33 14.20
CA ILE A 215 -7.35 8.64 14.82
C ILE A 215 -7.46 9.40 16.15
N THR A 216 -8.66 9.77 16.58
CA THR A 216 -8.87 10.38 17.89
C THR A 216 -8.44 9.44 19.03
N GLY A 217 -8.12 10.01 20.19
CA GLY A 217 -7.82 9.24 21.41
C GLY A 217 -9.06 8.69 22.13
N GLU A 218 -10.23 8.73 21.49
CA GLU A 218 -11.50 8.26 22.05
C GLU A 218 -11.64 6.74 21.94
N ASP A 219 -12.56 6.18 22.72
CA ASP A 219 -12.94 4.77 22.65
C ASP A 219 -13.73 4.43 21.38
N LEU A 220 -13.87 3.14 21.12
CA LEU A 220 -14.52 2.66 19.89
C LEU A 220 -16.01 3.03 19.83
N ASP A 221 -16.71 3.12 20.96
CA ASP A 221 -18.13 3.49 20.95
C ASP A 221 -18.32 4.96 20.54
N ALA A 222 -17.52 5.88 21.08
CA ALA A 222 -17.54 7.28 20.70
C ALA A 222 -17.15 7.46 19.23
N LYS A 223 -16.13 6.74 18.74
CA LYS A 223 -15.74 6.73 17.32
C LYS A 223 -16.88 6.24 16.43
N GLY A 224 -17.50 5.12 16.76
CA GLY A 224 -18.63 4.58 16.01
C GLY A 224 -19.81 5.56 15.96
N LYS A 225 -20.20 6.12 17.11
CA LYS A 225 -21.26 7.14 17.18
C LYS A 225 -20.96 8.38 16.34
N LYS A 226 -19.71 8.87 16.34
CA LYS A 226 -19.30 10.01 15.53
C LYS A 226 -19.31 9.72 14.03
N LEU A 227 -19.05 8.49 13.61
CA LEU A 227 -19.18 8.08 12.21
C LEU A 227 -20.65 8.13 11.76
N ILE A 228 -21.55 7.54 12.56
CA ILE A 228 -23.00 7.63 12.33
C ILE A 228 -23.47 9.09 12.29
N GLU A 229 -23.05 9.90 13.27
CA GLU A 229 -23.42 11.31 13.36
C GLU A 229 -22.93 12.10 12.14
N ALA A 230 -21.71 11.83 11.66
CA ALA A 230 -21.16 12.48 10.47
C ALA A 230 -22.00 12.19 9.21
N ALA A 231 -22.43 10.94 9.02
CA ALA A 231 -23.31 10.57 7.90
C ALA A 231 -24.69 11.23 8.03
N ASN A 232 -25.28 11.17 9.23
CA ASN A 232 -26.56 11.78 9.53
C ASN A 232 -26.55 13.31 9.38
N ASN A 233 -25.46 13.98 9.73
CA ASN A 233 -25.30 15.43 9.55
C ASN A 233 -25.18 15.85 8.08
N ARG A 234 -24.82 14.92 7.19
CA ARG A 234 -24.81 15.11 5.72
C ARG A 234 -26.09 14.62 5.03
N GLY A 235 -27.13 14.34 5.81
CA GLY A 235 -28.49 14.11 5.34
C GLY A 235 -29.07 12.74 5.67
N GLY A 236 -28.25 11.77 6.11
CA GLY A 236 -28.71 10.44 6.52
C GLY A 236 -29.62 9.78 5.47
N LYS A 237 -29.11 9.68 4.23
CA LYS A 237 -29.89 9.25 3.06
C LYS A 237 -30.23 7.76 3.09
N ASP A 238 -29.39 6.96 3.75
CA ASP A 238 -29.57 5.53 3.87
C ASP A 238 -29.35 5.03 5.29
N ASN A 239 -29.58 3.73 5.50
CA ASN A 239 -29.14 3.01 6.69
C ASN A 239 -27.62 3.12 6.82
N VAL A 240 -27.13 3.32 8.04
CA VAL A 240 -25.70 3.51 8.29
C VAL A 240 -25.26 2.54 9.37
N THR A 241 -24.34 1.66 9.01
CA THR A 241 -23.85 0.60 9.90
C THR A 241 -22.34 0.58 9.94
N VAL A 242 -21.80 0.43 11.14
CA VAL A 242 -20.36 0.49 11.41
C VAL A 242 -19.97 -0.56 12.43
N VAL A 243 -18.94 -1.34 12.13
CA VAL A 243 -18.25 -2.22 13.07
C VAL A 243 -16.76 -1.88 13.11
N LEU A 244 -16.25 -1.66 14.32
CA LEU A 244 -14.85 -1.37 14.60
C LEU A 244 -14.21 -2.52 15.37
N VAL A 245 -12.99 -2.89 15.01
CA VAL A 245 -12.15 -3.83 15.77
C VAL A 245 -10.78 -3.21 15.95
N HIS A 246 -10.30 -3.13 17.18
CA HIS A 246 -8.97 -2.62 17.53
C HIS A 246 -8.07 -3.76 17.97
N ASN A 247 -6.86 -3.85 17.41
CA ASN A 247 -5.83 -4.71 17.99
C ASN A 247 -5.22 -4.01 19.20
N ASP A 248 -5.76 -4.31 20.37
CA ASP A 248 -5.39 -3.72 21.66
C ASP A 248 -4.14 -4.35 22.30
N LYS A 249 -3.44 -5.26 21.60
CA LYS A 249 -2.18 -5.82 22.10
C LYS A 249 -1.14 -4.71 22.25
N GLU A 250 -0.25 -4.90 23.23
CA GLU A 250 0.91 -4.02 23.36
C GLU A 250 1.78 -4.11 22.10
N ARG A 251 2.14 -2.96 21.55
CA ARG A 251 3.17 -2.88 20.51
C ARG A 251 4.45 -3.43 21.08
N ARG A 252 4.89 -4.59 20.56
CA ARG A 252 6.24 -5.11 20.85
C ARG A 252 7.26 -4.14 20.30
N GLN A 253 7.77 -3.26 21.15
CA GLN A 253 8.96 -2.46 20.85
C GLN A 253 10.12 -3.45 20.75
N HIS A 254 10.48 -3.82 19.53
CA HIS A 254 11.80 -4.37 19.30
C HIS A 254 12.75 -3.20 19.53
N GLY A 255 13.30 -3.10 20.74
CA GLY A 255 14.44 -2.23 20.97
C GLY A 255 15.46 -2.56 19.89
N ALA A 256 15.97 -1.55 19.19
CA ALA A 256 17.00 -1.74 18.20
C ALA A 256 18.16 -2.46 18.88
N THR A 257 18.24 -3.78 18.70
CA THR A 257 19.43 -4.52 19.03
C THR A 257 20.46 -4.02 18.04
N LYS A 258 21.37 -3.16 18.52
CA LYS A 258 22.67 -3.02 17.88
C LYS A 258 23.12 -4.45 17.54
N PRO A 259 23.63 -4.72 16.33
CA PRO A 259 24.24 -6.01 16.04
C PRO A 259 25.19 -6.28 17.20
N ALA A 260 24.94 -7.35 17.96
CA ALA A 260 25.86 -7.74 19.00
C ALA A 260 27.21 -7.89 18.31
N ALA A 261 28.17 -7.01 18.65
CA ALA A 261 29.55 -7.26 18.30
C ALA A 261 29.82 -8.68 18.77
N ALA A 262 30.15 -9.56 17.84
CA ALA A 262 30.35 -10.97 18.11
C ALA A 262 31.29 -11.07 19.31
N MET A 263 30.75 -11.47 20.46
CA MET A 263 31.56 -11.90 21.58
C MET A 263 32.24 -13.16 21.08
N VAL A 264 33.53 -13.03 20.74
CA VAL A 264 34.42 -14.16 20.54
C VAL A 264 34.42 -14.91 21.86
N LYS A 265 33.68 -16.03 21.92
CA LYS A 265 33.81 -17.00 23.00
C LYS A 265 35.24 -17.54 22.95
N PRO A 266 35.98 -17.60 24.07
CA PRO A 266 37.22 -18.34 24.13
C PRO A 266 36.93 -19.79 23.77
N VAL A 267 37.63 -20.32 22.76
CA VAL A 267 37.60 -21.75 22.46
C VAL A 267 38.36 -22.45 23.58
N GLU A 268 37.61 -23.15 24.41
CA GLU A 268 38.09 -24.11 25.39
C GLU A 268 38.63 -25.33 24.61
N GLN A 269 39.95 -25.54 24.65
CA GLN A 269 40.59 -26.72 24.08
C GLN A 269 40.27 -27.92 24.97
N GLN A 270 39.52 -28.88 24.45
CA GLN A 270 39.32 -30.18 25.11
C GLN A 270 40.62 -31.00 25.05
N GLU A 271 41.03 -31.43 26.24
CA GLU A 271 42.08 -32.41 26.51
C GLU A 271 41.85 -33.71 25.73
N VAL A 272 42.86 -34.15 24.97
CA VAL A 272 43.04 -35.56 24.63
C VAL A 272 44.01 -36.14 25.65
N THR A 273 43.52 -37.10 26.41
CA THR A 273 44.24 -37.84 27.44
C THR A 273 45.31 -38.76 26.83
N ALA A 274 46.57 -38.54 27.20
CA ALA A 274 47.58 -39.59 27.23
C ALA A 274 48.56 -39.30 28.39
N LYS A 275 48.55 -40.18 29.38
CA LYS A 275 49.41 -40.14 30.58
C LYS A 275 50.90 -40.20 30.20
N PRO A 276 51.79 -39.45 30.87
CA PRO A 276 53.22 -39.74 30.86
C PRO A 276 53.68 -40.46 32.14
N VAL A 277 54.69 -41.30 31.96
CA VAL A 277 55.49 -41.94 33.01
C VAL A 277 56.54 -40.94 33.50
N THR A 278 56.43 -40.63 34.79
CA THR A 278 57.42 -40.32 35.83
C THR A 278 58.81 -39.70 35.55
N LYS A 279 59.10 -38.74 36.46
CA LYS A 279 60.40 -38.33 37.07
C LYS A 279 61.30 -37.43 36.23
N GLU A 280 62.07 -36.51 36.80
CA GLU A 280 62.09 -35.69 38.03
C GLU A 280 63.32 -34.76 37.84
N GLU A 281 63.34 -33.64 38.55
CA GLU A 281 64.51 -32.79 38.87
C GLU A 281 65.15 -31.86 37.80
N GLN A 282 64.89 -30.57 38.03
CA GLN A 282 65.85 -29.49 38.34
C GLN A 282 67.17 -29.44 37.54
N GLU A 283 67.38 -28.36 36.77
CA GLU A 283 68.33 -27.28 37.14
C GLU A 283 68.37 -26.14 36.12
N GLN A 284 69.06 -25.08 36.51
CA GLN A 284 68.97 -23.69 36.09
C GLN A 284 69.71 -23.30 34.79
N VAL A 285 69.13 -22.30 34.12
CA VAL A 285 69.76 -21.15 33.41
C VAL A 285 70.54 -21.42 32.11
N ALA A 286 69.99 -20.89 31.00
CA ALA A 286 70.76 -20.13 30.01
C ALA A 286 69.82 -19.29 29.12
N ALA A 287 70.09 -17.99 29.03
CA ALA A 287 69.55 -17.13 27.98
C ALA A 287 70.09 -17.56 26.60
N VAL A 288 69.31 -17.42 25.52
CA VAL A 288 69.80 -16.97 24.20
C VAL A 288 68.66 -16.79 23.15
N LYS A 289 68.64 -15.56 22.62
CA LYS A 289 68.24 -15.06 21.27
C LYS A 289 66.81 -15.25 20.77
N THR A 290 66.12 -14.11 20.76
CA THR A 290 64.93 -13.82 19.96
C THR A 290 65.22 -13.88 18.46
N LYS A 291 64.39 -14.61 17.72
CA LYS A 291 64.33 -14.61 16.25
C LYS A 291 63.21 -13.65 15.82
N SER A 292 63.53 -12.65 14.99
CA SER A 292 62.64 -11.55 14.63
C SER A 292 61.48 -12.00 13.73
N ASN A 293 60.24 -11.70 14.13
CA ASN A 293 59.02 -11.92 13.35
C ASN A 293 58.80 -10.80 12.29
N GLY A 294 59.82 -10.50 11.48
CA GLY A 294 59.75 -9.43 10.47
C GLY A 294 58.72 -9.70 9.37
N GLY A 295 58.49 -10.97 9.02
CA GLY A 295 57.58 -11.35 7.95
C GLY A 295 56.10 -11.12 8.26
N THR A 296 55.68 -11.34 9.51
CA THR A 296 54.26 -11.19 9.90
C THR A 296 53.86 -9.72 10.06
N VAL A 297 54.76 -8.87 10.53
CA VAL A 297 54.54 -7.42 10.62
C VAL A 297 54.42 -6.79 9.24
N ALA A 298 55.22 -7.23 8.27
CA ALA A 298 55.14 -6.73 6.89
C ALA A 298 53.79 -7.07 6.24
N ILE A 299 53.31 -8.31 6.40
CA ILE A 299 52.03 -8.75 5.83
C ILE A 299 50.84 -8.02 6.49
N LEU A 300 50.86 -7.87 7.81
CA LEU A 300 49.82 -7.13 8.54
C LEU A 300 49.79 -5.64 8.15
N SER A 301 50.96 -5.05 7.92
CA SER A 301 51.05 -3.65 7.48
C SER A 301 50.44 -3.45 6.10
N ILE A 302 50.73 -4.35 5.15
CA ILE A 302 50.16 -4.30 3.79
C ILE A 302 48.63 -4.47 3.85
N LEU A 303 48.12 -5.40 4.66
CA LEU A 303 46.69 -5.60 4.86
C LEU A 303 46.02 -4.35 5.45
N CYS A 304 46.63 -3.71 6.45
CA CYS A 304 46.15 -2.45 7.00
C CYS A 304 46.08 -1.33 5.95
N PHE A 305 47.08 -1.20 5.07
CA PHE A 305 47.06 -0.19 4.01
C PHE A 305 45.97 -0.45 2.96
N VAL A 306 45.70 -1.71 2.61
CA VAL A 306 44.60 -2.06 1.70
C VAL A 306 43.24 -1.74 2.33
N PHE A 307 43.04 -2.08 3.61
CA PHE A 307 41.82 -1.74 4.33
C PHE A 307 41.63 -0.23 4.48
N LEU A 308 42.70 0.50 4.81
CA LEU A 308 42.67 1.96 4.93
C LEU A 308 42.34 2.63 3.58
N GLY A 309 42.91 2.13 2.47
CA GLY A 309 42.59 2.58 1.12
C GLY A 309 41.12 2.34 0.76
N GLY A 310 40.58 1.16 1.10
CA GLY A 310 39.17 0.84 0.94
C GLY A 310 38.24 1.75 1.75
N PHE A 311 38.61 2.04 3.00
CA PHE A 311 37.87 2.94 3.88
C PHE A 311 37.88 4.39 3.38
N ILE A 312 39.04 4.89 2.93
CA ILE A 312 39.18 6.23 2.34
C ILE A 312 38.36 6.32 1.05
N TRP A 313 38.39 5.29 0.20
CA TRP A 313 37.58 5.25 -1.03
C TRP A 313 36.08 5.25 -0.72
N GLN A 314 35.63 4.45 0.25
CA GLN A 314 34.23 4.39 0.66
C GLN A 314 33.78 5.70 1.33
N TYR A 315 34.63 6.30 2.15
CA TYR A 315 34.37 7.61 2.76
C TYR A 315 34.26 8.72 1.72
N LYS A 316 35.16 8.74 0.71
CA LYS A 316 35.10 9.71 -0.40
C LYS A 316 33.84 9.51 -1.25
N LYS A 317 33.47 8.26 -1.55
CA LYS A 317 32.23 7.91 -2.25
C LYS A 317 30.98 8.36 -1.48
N ASN A 318 31.00 8.26 -0.15
CA ASN A 318 29.89 8.69 0.70
C ASN A 318 29.83 10.22 0.86
N ASN A 319 30.98 10.91 0.89
CA ASN A 319 31.03 12.38 0.89
C ASN A 319 30.62 13.00 -0.46
N GLU A 320 30.84 12.31 -1.58
CA GLU A 320 30.25 12.71 -2.88
C GLU A 320 28.72 12.50 -2.94
N LEU A 321 28.15 11.65 -2.07
CA LEU A 321 26.69 11.50 -1.91
C LEU A 321 26.08 12.61 -1.02
N ASN A 322 26.82 13.10 -0.03
CA ASN A 322 26.34 14.05 0.98
C ASN A 322 26.69 15.53 0.70
N SER A 323 27.46 15.81 -0.35
CA SER A 323 27.70 17.19 -0.78
C SER A 323 26.55 17.68 -1.66
N MET A 324 25.57 18.36 -1.04
CA MET A 324 24.72 19.28 -1.79
C MET A 324 25.64 20.33 -2.45
N PRO A 325 25.52 20.59 -3.76
CA PRO A 325 26.31 21.63 -4.39
C PRO A 325 25.90 22.97 -3.78
N LYS A 326 26.84 23.63 -3.08
CA LYS A 326 26.80 25.09 -2.99
C LYS A 326 26.95 25.59 -4.41
N THR A 327 25.91 26.22 -4.94
CA THR A 327 25.93 26.90 -6.24
C THR A 327 27.06 27.93 -6.22
N PRO A 328 28.13 27.77 -7.03
CA PRO A 328 28.90 28.91 -7.44
C PRO A 328 28.11 29.60 -8.56
N ASP A 329 27.98 30.92 -8.48
CA ASP A 329 27.54 31.73 -9.60
C ASP A 329 28.59 31.61 -10.71
N THR A 330 28.49 30.56 -11.51
CA THR A 330 29.25 30.43 -12.75
C THR A 330 28.22 30.45 -13.87
N ILE A 331 28.24 31.52 -14.66
CA ILE A 331 27.53 31.65 -15.92
C ILE A 331 28.07 30.54 -16.85
N SER A 332 27.46 29.35 -16.76
CA SER A 332 27.78 28.21 -17.61
C SER A 332 27.03 28.41 -18.93
N ALA A 333 27.76 28.46 -20.03
CA ALA A 333 27.19 28.51 -21.37
C ALA A 333 26.12 27.41 -21.52
N LYS A 334 24.94 27.79 -22.01
CA LYS A 334 23.78 26.90 -22.16
C LYS A 334 24.20 25.72 -23.05
N PRO A 335 24.04 24.46 -22.62
CA PRO A 335 24.37 23.31 -23.46
C PRO A 335 23.55 23.39 -24.77
N ILE A 336 24.22 23.16 -25.91
CA ILE A 336 23.58 23.17 -27.22
C ILE A 336 22.72 21.91 -27.32
N LYS A 337 21.40 22.06 -27.15
CA LYS A 337 20.44 20.97 -27.30
C LYS A 337 20.46 20.45 -28.74
N ASN A 338 20.33 19.14 -28.93
CA ASN A 338 20.21 18.58 -30.28
C ASN A 338 18.82 18.86 -30.89
N ALA A 339 18.70 18.79 -32.22
CA ALA A 339 17.46 19.15 -32.93
C ALA A 339 16.22 18.34 -32.49
N GLN A 340 16.38 17.06 -32.11
CA GLN A 340 15.25 16.25 -31.64
C GLN A 340 14.81 16.65 -30.23
N GLU A 341 15.77 16.95 -29.36
CA GLU A 341 15.52 17.44 -28.00
C GLU A 341 14.83 18.81 -28.03
N LEU A 342 15.28 19.75 -28.88
CA LEU A 342 14.61 21.03 -29.08
C LEU A 342 13.17 20.82 -29.56
N LYS A 343 12.97 20.02 -30.61
CA LYS A 343 11.63 19.73 -31.15
C LYS A 343 10.71 19.18 -30.06
N LEU A 344 11.20 18.26 -29.22
CA LEU A 344 10.42 17.68 -28.14
C LEU A 344 10.09 18.72 -27.06
N GLN A 345 11.08 19.50 -26.62
CA GLN A 345 10.90 20.54 -25.63
C GLN A 345 9.92 21.63 -26.10
N ASP A 346 10.03 22.05 -27.36
CA ASP A 346 9.14 23.05 -27.96
C ASP A 346 7.72 22.51 -28.13
N THR A 347 7.59 21.21 -28.45
CA THR A 347 6.28 20.55 -28.51
C THR A 347 5.61 20.50 -27.14
N ILE A 348 6.38 20.18 -26.09
CA ILE A 348 5.88 20.21 -24.70
C ILE A 348 5.45 21.62 -24.31
N ASN A 349 6.25 22.64 -24.63
CA ASN A 349 5.97 24.01 -24.25
C ASN A 349 4.71 24.56 -24.95
N ASN A 350 4.57 24.31 -26.26
CA ASN A 350 3.53 24.91 -27.10
C ASN A 350 2.25 24.06 -27.25
N LEU A 351 2.14 22.93 -26.55
CA LEU A 351 0.97 22.06 -26.60
C LEU A 351 -0.30 22.82 -26.17
N LYS A 352 -1.30 22.93 -27.06
CA LYS A 352 -2.59 23.60 -26.79
C LYS A 352 -3.58 22.75 -25.98
N GLY A 353 -3.25 21.50 -25.71
CA GLY A 353 -4.02 20.60 -24.86
C GLY A 353 -3.12 19.91 -23.82
N ASN A 354 -3.64 18.85 -23.21
CA ASN A 354 -2.95 18.14 -22.13
C ASN A 354 -2.34 16.81 -22.59
N THR A 355 -2.54 16.35 -23.82
CA THR A 355 -2.03 15.05 -24.27
C THR A 355 -1.01 15.21 -25.38
N LEU A 356 0.20 14.72 -25.15
CA LEU A 356 1.27 14.60 -26.14
C LEU A 356 1.46 13.13 -26.49
N VAL A 357 1.29 12.78 -27.77
CA VAL A 357 1.59 11.44 -28.27
C VAL A 357 2.94 11.47 -28.99
N ILE A 358 3.89 10.68 -28.50
CA ILE A 358 5.22 10.51 -29.09
C ILE A 358 5.21 9.23 -29.91
N THR A 359 5.61 9.32 -31.18
CA THR A 359 5.74 8.15 -32.07
C THR A 359 7.16 8.02 -32.58
N ALA A 360 7.55 6.80 -32.97
CA ALA A 360 8.85 6.56 -33.61
C ALA A 360 8.99 7.26 -34.98
N ALA A 361 7.88 7.62 -35.62
CA ALA A 361 7.87 8.40 -36.85
C ALA A 361 8.25 9.87 -36.59
N ASP A 362 7.85 10.43 -35.45
CA ASP A 362 8.10 11.83 -35.10
C ASP A 362 9.48 12.07 -34.47
N PHE A 363 10.02 11.04 -33.81
CA PHE A 363 11.28 11.06 -33.09
C PHE A 363 12.08 9.77 -33.31
N LYS A 364 13.21 9.88 -34.01
CA LYS A 364 14.22 8.82 -34.16
C LYS A 364 14.70 8.32 -32.80
N GLN A 365 14.73 6.99 -32.65
CA GLN A 365 15.13 6.29 -31.42
C GLN A 365 16.62 5.91 -31.41
N PRO A 366 17.29 5.92 -30.24
CA PRO A 366 16.83 6.51 -28.98
C PRO A 366 16.83 8.05 -29.06
N ILE A 367 15.95 8.69 -28.28
CA ILE A 367 15.96 10.15 -28.11
C ILE A 367 17.14 10.49 -27.18
N LEU A 368 18.20 11.02 -27.75
CA LEU A 368 19.39 11.42 -27.00
C LEU A 368 19.13 12.75 -26.27
N LEU A 369 19.35 12.78 -24.97
CA LEU A 369 19.22 13.99 -24.15
C LEU A 369 20.61 14.54 -23.82
N THR A 370 20.86 15.76 -24.30
CA THR A 370 22.05 16.56 -24.00
C THR A 370 21.81 17.54 -22.86
N ASP A 371 20.55 17.83 -22.54
CA ASP A 371 20.13 18.64 -21.40
C ASP A 371 18.82 18.07 -20.80
N THR A 372 18.38 18.63 -19.66
CA THR A 372 17.14 18.24 -18.99
C THR A 372 15.92 18.62 -19.83
N LEU A 373 14.93 17.71 -19.93
CA LEU A 373 13.59 18.06 -20.39
C LEU A 373 12.78 18.65 -19.25
N HIS A 374 12.31 19.89 -19.43
CA HIS A 374 11.53 20.60 -18.41
C HIS A 374 10.04 20.53 -18.72
N ILE A 375 9.25 20.10 -17.74
CA ILE A 375 7.79 20.13 -17.79
C ILE A 375 7.30 21.21 -16.85
N ASN A 376 6.73 22.28 -17.42
CA ASN A 376 6.21 23.44 -16.70
C ASN A 376 4.76 23.73 -17.12
N LYS A 377 3.89 22.72 -16.94
CA LYS A 377 2.46 22.78 -17.21
C LYS A 377 1.69 22.20 -16.02
N ASP A 378 0.51 22.73 -15.76
CA ASP A 378 -0.38 22.25 -14.68
C ASP A 378 -0.70 20.77 -14.87
N SER A 379 -1.11 20.35 -16.07
CA SER A 379 -1.37 18.93 -16.36
C SER A 379 -0.87 18.54 -17.75
N ILE A 380 -0.21 17.38 -17.86
CA ILE A 380 0.19 16.79 -19.15
C ILE A 380 0.23 15.27 -19.10
N TYR A 381 -0.24 14.63 -20.17
CA TYR A 381 -0.20 13.20 -20.43
C TYR A 381 0.75 12.97 -21.61
N ILE A 382 1.94 12.43 -21.35
CA ILE A 382 2.91 12.08 -22.38
C ILE A 382 2.77 10.57 -22.64
N LYS A 383 2.24 10.22 -23.81
CA LYS A 383 2.03 8.84 -24.25
C LYS A 383 2.98 8.49 -25.37
N ALA A 384 3.78 7.45 -25.20
CA ALA A 384 4.51 6.85 -26.30
C ALA A 384 3.67 5.77 -27.01
N LYS A 385 3.62 5.80 -28.35
CA LYS A 385 3.12 4.68 -29.15
C LYS A 385 4.28 3.71 -29.41
N GLY A 386 4.36 2.65 -28.61
CA GLY A 386 5.51 1.73 -28.56
C GLY A 386 6.50 2.14 -27.47
N GLU A 387 7.57 1.36 -27.31
CA GLU A 387 8.61 1.67 -26.31
C GLU A 387 9.55 2.76 -26.83
N ILE A 388 9.40 3.98 -26.33
CA ILE A 388 10.27 5.12 -26.65
C ILE A 388 11.38 5.22 -25.60
N LEU A 389 12.63 5.20 -26.04
CA LEU A 389 13.81 5.21 -25.20
C LEU A 389 14.47 6.60 -25.18
N PHE A 390 14.51 7.21 -23.99
CA PHE A 390 15.38 8.33 -23.67
C PHE A 390 16.73 7.82 -23.21
N ARG A 391 17.82 8.34 -23.78
CA ARG A 391 19.18 7.99 -23.40
C ARG A 391 19.98 9.26 -23.16
N LYS A 392 20.82 9.28 -22.12
CA LYS A 392 21.71 10.42 -21.90
C LYS A 392 22.83 10.46 -22.92
N ASP A 393 23.28 11.66 -23.27
CA ASP A 393 24.60 11.83 -23.86
C ASP A 393 25.70 11.39 -22.88
N SER A 394 26.86 10.99 -23.43
CA SER A 394 28.01 10.57 -22.65
C SER A 394 28.46 11.63 -21.63
N THR A 395 28.38 12.91 -22.01
CA THR A 395 28.81 14.06 -21.23
C THR A 395 27.75 14.59 -20.26
N TYR A 396 26.48 14.23 -20.47
CA TYR A 396 25.36 14.71 -19.67
C TYR A 396 25.28 14.02 -18.31
N LYS A 397 25.04 14.81 -17.25
CA LYS A 397 25.01 14.34 -15.85
C LYS A 397 23.72 14.69 -15.08
N GLY A 398 22.79 15.42 -15.70
CA GLY A 398 21.55 15.85 -15.07
C GLY A 398 20.43 14.80 -15.13
N PRO A 399 19.24 15.11 -14.58
CA PRO A 399 18.06 14.27 -14.70
C PRO A 399 17.56 14.17 -16.14
N ALA A 400 16.84 13.11 -16.52
CA ALA A 400 16.21 13.05 -17.84
C ALA A 400 15.08 14.08 -17.94
N ILE A 401 14.20 14.11 -16.93
CA ILE A 401 13.04 15.01 -16.87
C ILE A 401 13.00 15.72 -15.51
N VAL A 402 12.69 17.02 -15.50
CA VAL A 402 12.38 17.79 -14.29
C VAL A 402 10.95 18.35 -14.39
N LEU A 403 10.13 18.03 -13.39
CA LEU A 403 8.82 18.64 -13.20
C LEU A 403 8.93 19.91 -12.36
N SER A 404 8.27 20.97 -12.82
CA SER A 404 8.13 22.19 -12.03
C SER A 404 7.22 21.99 -10.81
N ALA A 405 7.33 22.86 -9.80
CA ALA A 405 6.42 22.84 -8.65
C ALA A 405 4.95 23.22 -9.00
N LYS A 406 4.71 23.72 -10.23
CA LYS A 406 3.35 24.07 -10.70
C LYS A 406 2.60 22.86 -11.26
N CYS A 407 3.31 21.78 -11.58
CA CYS A 407 2.69 20.58 -12.09
C CYS A 407 1.73 20.02 -11.03
N LYS A 408 0.51 19.69 -11.44
CA LYS A 408 -0.52 19.04 -10.61
C LYS A 408 -0.72 17.60 -11.04
N TYR A 409 -0.62 17.31 -12.35
CA TYR A 409 -0.84 15.97 -12.87
C TYR A 409 -0.03 15.68 -14.15
N VAL A 410 1.02 14.88 -14.04
CA VAL A 410 1.94 14.53 -15.14
C VAL A 410 1.98 13.02 -15.31
N VAL A 411 1.43 12.51 -16.40
CA VAL A 411 1.49 11.09 -16.73
C VAL A 411 2.59 10.83 -17.75
N LEU A 412 3.49 9.90 -17.44
CA LEU A 412 4.43 9.32 -18.41
C LEU A 412 3.98 7.89 -18.71
N ASP A 413 3.63 7.61 -19.97
CA ASP A 413 3.10 6.32 -20.41
C ASP A 413 3.96 5.71 -21.52
N SER A 414 4.44 4.47 -21.29
CA SER A 414 5.16 3.63 -22.25
C SER A 414 6.54 4.17 -22.68
N VAL A 415 7.25 4.84 -21.77
CA VAL A 415 8.58 5.41 -22.00
C VAL A 415 9.67 4.68 -21.20
N ALA A 416 10.88 4.66 -21.72
CA ALA A 416 12.05 4.09 -21.07
C ALA A 416 13.17 5.13 -20.92
N PHE A 417 13.90 5.08 -19.82
CA PHE A 417 15.07 5.92 -19.54
C PHE A 417 16.31 5.04 -19.40
N ASP A 418 17.42 5.40 -20.05
CA ASP A 418 18.66 4.63 -19.98
C ASP A 418 19.90 5.49 -19.69
N GLY A 419 20.61 5.07 -18.64
CA GLY A 419 21.94 5.57 -18.28
C GLY A 419 21.96 6.86 -17.46
N PHE A 420 20.81 7.41 -17.06
CA PHE A 420 20.74 8.66 -16.27
C PHE A 420 21.09 8.43 -14.80
N ARG A 421 21.74 9.40 -14.12
CA ARG A 421 21.86 9.31 -12.65
C ARG A 421 20.48 9.42 -11.98
N VAL A 422 19.66 10.35 -12.47
CA VAL A 422 18.28 10.55 -12.03
C VAL A 422 17.36 10.42 -13.24
N GLY A 423 16.36 9.55 -13.20
CA GLY A 423 15.38 9.43 -14.30
C GLY A 423 14.48 10.64 -14.34
N VAL A 424 13.54 10.72 -13.40
CA VAL A 424 12.61 11.86 -13.28
C VAL A 424 12.80 12.55 -11.94
N ALA A 425 12.94 13.87 -11.94
CA ALA A 425 12.95 14.68 -10.72
C ALA A 425 11.66 15.50 -10.61
N THR A 426 11.00 15.44 -9.46
CA THR A 426 9.76 16.17 -9.17
C THR A 426 9.86 16.92 -7.84
N ARG A 427 9.02 17.95 -7.68
CA ARG A 427 8.95 18.76 -6.46
C ARG A 427 7.67 18.55 -5.64
N ASN A 428 6.79 17.71 -6.14
CA ASN A 428 5.50 17.36 -5.56
C ASN A 428 5.07 15.96 -6.06
N ASP A 429 3.86 15.56 -5.69
CA ASP A 429 3.21 14.28 -5.99
C ASP A 429 2.54 14.22 -7.37
N ALA A 430 2.80 15.18 -8.26
CA ALA A 430 2.15 15.25 -9.57
C ALA A 430 2.51 14.12 -10.55
N LEU A 431 3.59 13.36 -10.30
CA LEU A 431 4.10 12.37 -11.25
C LEU A 431 3.33 11.04 -11.17
N VAL A 432 2.79 10.60 -12.30
CA VAL A 432 2.18 9.29 -12.52
C VAL A 432 2.97 8.55 -13.60
N LEU A 433 3.36 7.31 -13.31
CA LEU A 433 4.10 6.45 -14.24
C LEU A 433 3.22 5.28 -14.69
N LYS A 434 3.11 5.06 -16.00
CA LYS A 434 2.41 3.92 -16.61
C LYS A 434 3.35 3.22 -17.59
N ASN A 435 3.62 1.93 -17.41
CA ASN A 435 4.52 1.18 -18.30
C ASN A 435 5.90 1.86 -18.49
N VAL A 436 6.44 2.48 -17.44
CA VAL A 436 7.72 3.20 -17.51
C VAL A 436 8.86 2.33 -17.04
N ARG A 437 9.96 2.31 -17.80
CA ARG A 437 11.14 1.51 -17.49
C ARG A 437 12.35 2.41 -17.22
N PHE A 438 13.07 2.13 -16.13
CA PHE A 438 14.33 2.81 -15.80
C PHE A 438 15.49 1.83 -15.91
N ASN A 439 16.23 1.91 -16.99
CA ASN A 439 17.43 1.11 -17.24
C ASN A 439 18.66 1.88 -16.76
N ASN A 440 19.53 1.23 -15.98
CA ASN A 440 20.79 1.81 -15.53
C ASN A 440 20.65 3.21 -14.88
N CYS A 441 19.53 3.45 -14.19
CA CYS A 441 19.28 4.69 -13.48
C CYS A 441 19.62 4.53 -12.00
N ALA A 442 20.51 5.36 -11.46
CA ALA A 442 20.88 5.26 -10.04
C ALA A 442 19.71 5.64 -9.12
N ILE A 443 18.91 6.63 -9.53
CA ILE A 443 17.70 7.09 -8.85
C ILE A 443 16.59 7.17 -9.91
N PRO A 444 15.68 6.20 -10.00
CA PRO A 444 14.60 6.21 -10.99
C PRO A 444 13.72 7.47 -10.90
N VAL A 445 13.27 7.78 -9.68
CA VAL A 445 12.48 8.99 -9.38
C VAL A 445 13.05 9.68 -8.15
N LEU A 446 13.28 10.99 -8.24
CA LEU A 446 13.70 11.84 -7.15
C LEU A 446 12.61 12.86 -6.83
N THR A 447 12.02 12.78 -5.64
CA THR A 447 11.08 13.80 -5.14
C THR A 447 11.78 14.68 -4.11
N GLY A 448 11.80 16.00 -4.33
CA GLY A 448 12.44 16.95 -3.43
C GLY A 448 11.57 18.16 -3.13
N TYR A 449 11.31 18.43 -1.85
CA TYR A 449 10.54 19.59 -1.41
C TYR A 449 11.48 20.77 -1.13
N LEU A 450 11.19 21.93 -1.70
CA LEU A 450 11.89 23.17 -1.38
C LEU A 450 11.03 23.99 -0.41
N LEU A 451 11.49 24.04 0.83
CA LEU A 451 10.82 24.73 1.92
C LEU A 451 11.34 26.18 2.02
N PRO A 452 10.47 27.19 2.21
CA PRO A 452 10.92 28.58 2.33
C PRO A 452 11.78 28.76 3.58
N ASN A 453 12.94 29.42 3.43
CA ASN A 453 13.81 29.75 4.55
C ASN A 453 13.10 30.75 5.49
N MET A 454 13.29 30.60 6.80
CA MET A 454 12.77 31.51 7.84
C MET A 454 11.24 31.69 7.85
N LYS A 455 10.47 30.69 7.42
CA LYS A 455 9.01 30.67 7.57
C LYS A 455 8.56 29.42 8.35
N TYR A 456 7.49 29.55 9.13
CA TYR A 456 6.83 28.39 9.72
C TYR A 456 6.19 27.55 8.62
N ILE A 457 6.33 26.23 8.72
CA ILE A 457 5.86 25.27 7.73
C ILE A 457 5.04 24.23 8.47
N SER A 458 3.78 24.10 8.11
CA SER A 458 2.86 23.09 8.62
C SER A 458 2.28 22.35 7.41
N GLY A 459 2.37 21.02 7.40
CA GLY A 459 1.93 20.21 6.28
C GLY A 459 2.32 18.74 6.41
N ARG A 460 1.80 17.89 5.53
CA ARG A 460 2.08 16.45 5.47
C ARG A 460 2.69 16.13 4.10
N SER A 461 3.74 15.31 4.05
CA SER A 461 4.20 14.72 2.79
C SER A 461 3.28 13.55 2.44
N LEU A 462 2.60 13.61 1.29
CA LEU A 462 1.86 12.47 0.74
C LEU A 462 2.83 11.38 0.27
N GLY A 463 2.44 10.13 0.45
CA GLY A 463 3.22 8.97 -0.01
C GLY A 463 2.83 8.58 -1.43
N SER A 464 3.81 8.34 -2.30
CA SER A 464 3.58 7.77 -3.62
C SER A 464 3.64 6.24 -3.53
N MET A 465 2.65 5.54 -4.12
CA MET A 465 2.65 4.09 -4.25
C MET A 465 3.20 3.69 -5.63
N PHE A 466 4.30 2.94 -5.65
CA PHE A 466 4.86 2.38 -6.89
C PHE A 466 4.75 0.86 -6.83
N LYS A 467 4.20 0.26 -7.88
CA LYS A 467 4.14 -1.19 -8.05
C LYS A 467 5.04 -1.60 -9.21
N ALA A 468 5.81 -2.67 -9.01
CA ALA A 468 6.47 -3.34 -10.14
C ALA A 468 5.41 -4.17 -10.87
N ASP A 469 5.07 -3.77 -12.09
CA ASP A 469 4.21 -4.58 -12.96
C ASP A 469 5.06 -5.57 -13.76
N SER A 470 4.63 -6.83 -13.77
CA SER A 470 5.24 -7.89 -14.58
C SER A 470 4.86 -7.72 -16.06
N VAL A 471 5.70 -6.97 -16.80
CA VAL A 471 5.91 -7.01 -18.26
C VAL A 471 4.73 -6.61 -19.17
N PRO A 472 4.92 -5.72 -20.16
CA PRO A 472 4.06 -5.72 -21.35
C PRO A 472 4.47 -6.90 -22.23
N LEU A 473 3.63 -7.93 -22.32
CA LEU A 473 3.80 -8.97 -23.34
C LEU A 473 3.90 -8.27 -24.69
N LYS A 474 5.05 -8.45 -25.35
CA LYS A 474 5.19 -8.16 -26.77
C LYS A 474 4.13 -9.00 -27.48
N ASN A 475 3.14 -8.35 -28.07
CA ASN A 475 2.42 -8.96 -29.18
C ASN A 475 3.42 -9.11 -30.32
N THR A 476 4.05 -10.28 -30.39
CA THR A 476 4.66 -10.78 -31.63
C THR A 476 3.54 -11.30 -32.51
N HIS A 477 3.59 -10.86 -33.77
CA HIS A 477 2.66 -11.11 -34.88
C HIS A 477 2.22 -12.57 -35.05
#